data_AF-A0A5Q4EB04-F1
#
_entry.id   AF-A0A5Q4EB04-F1
#
_cell.length_a   1.000
_cell.length_b   1.000
_cell.length_c   1.000
_cell.angle_alpha   90.00
_cell.angle_beta   90.00
_cell.angle_gamma   90.00
#
_symmetry.space_group_name_H-M   'P 1'
#
loop_
_entity.id
_entity.type
_entity.pdbx_description
1 polymer ?
#
loop_
_entity_poly.entity_id
_entity_poly.type
_entity_poly.pdbx_seq_one_letter_code
_entity_poly.pdbx_strand_id
1 'polypeptide(L)' 'MENMLAVNGIYDGKNIRLTEKVTEKKKYRVVVTFIEELEPNEDMVRDLSSQTKGLEFWEDEREDVYQDYLQNKD' A
#
# COMPACT_ATOMS: atom_id res chain seq x y z
N MET A 1 -26.84 -12.79 -16.69
CA MET A 1 -25.42 -13.21 -16.81
C MET A 1 -24.73 -12.74 -15.55
N GLU A 2 -24.20 -13.66 -14.74
CA GLU A 2 -23.33 -13.27 -13.63
C GLU A 2 -22.03 -12.71 -14.22
N ASN A 3 -21.80 -11.41 -14.06
CA ASN A 3 -20.54 -10.81 -14.47
C ASN A 3 -19.49 -11.16 -13.41
N MET A 4 -18.49 -11.97 -13.79
CA MET A 4 -17.28 -12.11 -12.99
C MET A 4 -16.47 -10.81 -13.08
N LEU A 5 -16.23 -10.17 -11.95
CA LEU A 5 -15.31 -9.04 -11.84
C LEU A 5 -13.91 -9.59 -11.59
N ALA A 6 -13.03 -9.44 -12.58
CA ALA A 6 -11.60 -9.69 -12.43
C ALA A 6 -10.91 -8.35 -12.19
N VAL A 7 -10.00 -8.31 -11.21
CA VAL A 7 -9.21 -7.12 -10.89
C VAL A 7 -7.75 -7.53 -10.89
N ASN A 8 -6.93 -6.81 -11.65
CA ASN A 8 -5.50 -7.07 -11.71
C ASN A 8 -4.79 -6.53 -10.47
N GLY A 9 -3.71 -7.21 -10.09
CA GLY A 9 -2.90 -6.83 -8.94
C GLY A 9 -1.51 -7.43 -9.00
N ILE A 10 -0.59 -6.81 -8.26
CA ILE A 10 0.78 -7.26 -8.09
C ILE A 10 0.89 -7.94 -6.73
N TYR A 11 1.43 -9.16 -6.72
CA TYR A 11 1.73 -9.89 -5.49
C TYR A 11 3.19 -9.68 -5.10
N ASP A 12 3.44 -9.19 -3.88
CA ASP A 12 4.78 -8.89 -3.37
C ASP A 12 5.37 -10.02 -2.49
N GLY A 13 4.77 -11.22 -2.53
CA GLY A 13 5.13 -12.34 -1.65
C GLY A 13 4.37 -12.35 -0.32
N LYS A 14 3.66 -11.27 0.05
CA LYS A 14 2.86 -11.20 1.27
C LYS A 14 1.47 -10.59 1.06
N ASN A 15 1.39 -9.55 0.25
CA ASN A 15 0.19 -8.77 -0.03
C ASN A 15 -0.07 -8.71 -1.53
N ILE A 16 -1.34 -8.51 -1.87
CA ILE A 16 -1.78 -8.23 -3.25
C ILE A 16 -2.15 -6.75 -3.30
N ARG A 17 -1.42 -5.97 -4.10
CA ARG A 17 -1.76 -4.57 -4.39
C ARG A 17 -2.54 -4.52 -5.68
N LEU A 18 -3.79 -4.08 -5.62
CA LEU A 18 -4.63 -3.94 -6.81
C LEU A 18 -4.10 -2.78 -7.66
N THR A 19 -3.98 -3.00 -8.97
CA THR A 19 -3.55 -1.96 -9.92
C THR A 19 -4.70 -1.00 -10.28
N GLU A 20 -5.93 -1.38 -9.95
CA GLU A 20 -7.14 -0.64 -10.25
C GLU A 20 -8.00 -0.45 -8.99
N LYS A 21 -8.74 0.65 -8.97
CA LYS A 21 -9.63 0.97 -7.84
C LYS A 21 -10.91 0.13 -7.94
N VAL A 22 -11.17 -0.67 -6.92
CA VAL A 22 -12.44 -1.41 -6.79
C VAL A 22 -13.49 -0.52 -6.14
N THR A 23 -14.62 -0.31 -6.82
CA THR A 23 -15.73 0.53 -6.32
C THR A 23 -16.70 -0.23 -5.42
N GLU A 24 -16.61 -1.56 -5.42
CA GLU A 24 -17.54 -2.48 -4.81
C GLU A 24 -17.26 -2.61 -3.32
N LYS A 25 -18.20 -2.19 -2.48
CA LYS A 25 -18.06 -2.17 -1.01
C LYS A 25 -18.66 -3.38 -0.29
N LYS A 26 -19.11 -4.40 -1.03
CA LYS A 26 -19.73 -5.61 -0.46
C LYS A 26 -18.67 -6.68 -0.18
N LYS A 27 -19.01 -7.64 0.70
CA LYS A 27 -18.14 -8.80 0.96
C LYS A 27 -18.33 -9.84 -0.15
N TYR A 28 -17.23 -10.31 -0.72
CA TYR A 28 -17.22 -11.35 -1.75
C TYR A 28 -16.29 -12.49 -1.35
N ARG A 29 -16.65 -13.72 -1.73
CA ARG A 29 -15.69 -14.82 -1.79
C ARG A 29 -14.87 -14.64 -3.07
N VAL A 30 -13.54 -14.62 -2.94
CA VAL A 30 -12.63 -14.38 -4.07
C VAL A 30 -11.70 -15.58 -4.26
N VAL A 31 -11.26 -15.78 -5.51
CA VAL A 31 -10.20 -16.72 -5.88
C VAL A 31 -9.06 -15.90 -6.45
N VAL A 32 -7.84 -16.11 -5.95
CA VAL A 32 -6.64 -15.45 -6.46
C VAL A 32 -5.94 -16.40 -7.41
N THR A 33 -5.61 -15.91 -8.61
CA THR A 33 -4.87 -16.68 -9.63
C THR A 33 -3.62 -15.89 -10.00
N PHE A 34 -2.46 -16.53 -9.91
CA PHE A 34 -1.19 -15.96 -10.38
C PHE A 34 -1.08 -16.17 -11.88
N ILE A 35 -0.94 -15.07 -12.63
CA ILE A 35 -0.92 -15.09 -14.10
C ILE A 35 0.52 -15.22 -14.60
N GLU A 36 1.43 -14.44 -14.03
CA GLU A 36 2.85 -14.41 -14.38
C GLU A 36 3.71 -14.19 -13.14
N GLU A 37 4.93 -14.71 -13.18
CA GLU A 37 5.98 -14.38 -12.22
C GLU A 37 6.74 -13.16 -12.74
N LEU A 38 6.81 -12.11 -11.93
CA LEU A 38 7.60 -10.93 -12.26
C LEU A 38 9.04 -11.19 -11.82
N GLU A 39 9.99 -11.10 -12.74
CA GLU A 39 11.40 -11.18 -12.36
C GLU A 39 11.74 -10.05 -11.38
N PRO A 40 12.55 -10.31 -10.34
CA PRO A 40 12.95 -9.32 -9.38
C PRO A 40 13.85 -8.28 -10.07
N ASN A 41 13.24 -7.26 -10.65
CA ASN A 41 13.96 -6.10 -11.14
C ASN A 41 14.24 -5.19 -9.95
N GLU A 42 15.51 -4.89 -9.66
CA GLU A 42 15.94 -4.11 -8.49
C GLU A 42 15.21 -2.75 -8.39
N ASP A 43 14.80 -2.20 -9.55
CA ASP A 43 14.03 -0.96 -9.65
C ASP A 43 12.59 -1.07 -9.12
N MET A 44 11.93 -2.22 -9.27
CA MET A 44 10.53 -2.40 -8.81
C MET A 44 10.41 -2.47 -7.28
N VAL A 45 11.42 -3.04 -6.61
CA VAL A 45 11.46 -3.08 -5.13
C VAL A 45 11.60 -1.66 -4.58
N ARG A 46 12.40 -0.83 -5.24
CA ARG A 46 12.59 0.58 -4.89
C ARG A 46 11.29 1.37 -5.08
N ASP A 47 10.58 1.18 -6.18
CA ASP A 47 9.30 1.85 -6.46
C ASP A 47 8.15 1.37 -5.56
N LEU A 48 8.12 0.10 -5.15
CA LEU A 48 7.14 -0.37 -4.16
C LEU A 48 7.40 0.22 -2.77
N SER A 49 8.67 0.38 -2.41
CA SER A 49 9.09 0.95 -1.13
C SER A 49 8.78 2.45 -1.05
N SER A 50 8.93 3.18 -2.15
CA SER A 50 8.62 4.62 -2.24
C SER A 50 7.12 4.91 -2.17
N GLN A 51 6.26 3.95 -2.53
CA GLN A 51 4.81 4.04 -2.36
C GLN A 51 4.31 3.65 -0.96
N THR A 52 5.18 3.14 -0.09
CA THR A 52 4.80 2.82 1.29
C THR A 52 4.81 4.13 2.08
N LYS A 53 3.66 4.45 2.69
CA LYS A 53 3.42 5.58 3.62
C LYS A 53 4.33 5.60 4.88
N GLY A 54 5.42 4.83 4.91
CA GLY A 54 6.33 4.69 6.04
C GLY A 54 7.11 5.97 6.38
N LEU A 55 7.09 6.97 5.50
CA LEU A 55 7.68 8.30 5.74
C LEU A 55 6.65 9.39 6.08
N GLU A 56 5.34 9.09 6.07
CA GLU A 56 4.30 10.05 6.50
C GLU A 56 4.43 10.40 8.00
N PHE A 57 5.14 9.59 8.78
CA PHE A 57 5.49 9.88 10.18
C PHE A 57 6.22 11.21 10.35
N TRP A 58 7.09 11.59 9.41
CA TRP A 58 7.84 12.85 9.50
C TRP A 58 6.96 14.08 9.23
N GLU A 59 5.80 13.90 8.59
CA GLU A 59 4.87 14.99 8.26
C GLU A 59 3.71 15.09 9.28
N ASP A 60 3.63 14.20 10.27
CA ASP A 60 2.63 14.26 11.34
C ASP A 60 3.10 15.20 12.46
N GLU A 61 2.60 16.44 12.47
CA GLU A 61 2.87 17.43 13.52
C GLU A 61 2.54 16.94 14.94
N ARG A 62 1.70 15.90 15.09
CA ARG A 62 1.34 15.31 16.39
C ARG A 62 2.40 14.34 16.93
N GLU A 63 3.32 13.90 16.07
CA GLU A 63 4.45 13.02 16.41
C GLU A 63 5.77 13.83 16.52
N ASP A 64 5.70 15.17 16.49
CA ASP A 64 6.85 16.05 16.66
C ASP A 64 7.30 16.12 18.13
N VAL A 65 8.12 15.13 18.51
CA VAL A 65 8.73 14.99 19.84
C VAL A 65 9.58 16.21 20.26
N TYR A 66 9.92 17.11 19.33
CA TYR A 66 10.73 18.30 19.60
C TYR A 66 9.92 19.54 20.01
N GLN A 67 8.60 19.56 19.81
CA GLN A 67 7.75 20.69 20.23
C GLN A 67 7.62 20.78 21.76
N ASP A 68 7.58 19.64 22.45
CA ASP A 68 7.45 19.56 23.91
C ASP A 68 8.64 20.22 24.62
N TYR A 69 9.82 20.24 24.00
CA TYR A 69 11.03 20.82 24.59
C TYR A 69 11.08 22.34 24.46
N LEU A 70 10.41 22.93 23.46
CA LEU A 70 10.39 24.38 23.23
C LEU A 70 9.37 25.10 24.13
N GLN A 71 8.34 24.41 24.61
CA GLN A 71 7.30 25.00 25.47
C GLN A 71 7.69 25.14 26.95
N ASN A 72 8.81 24.54 27.39
CA ASN A 72 9.28 24.60 28.78
C ASN A 72 10.45 25.58 29.01
N LYS A 73 10.48 26.70 28.29
CA LYS A 73 11.36 27.84 28.61
C LYS A 73 10.52 28.99 29.18
N ASP A 74 10.20 28.86 30.46
CA ASP A 74 9.95 30.02 31.35
C ASP A 74 11.29 30.57 31.86
#